data_AF-A0A938B265-F1
#
_entry.id   AF-A0A938B265-F1
#
_cell.length_a   1.000
_cell.length_b   1.000
_cell.length_c   1.000
_cell.angle_alpha   90.00
_cell.angle_beta   90.00
_cell.angle_gamma   90.00
#
_symmetry.space_group_name_H-M   'P 1'
#
loop_
_entity.id
_entity.type
_entity.pdbx_description
1 polymer ?
#
loop_
_entity_poly.entity_id
_entity_poly.type
_entity_poly.pdbx_seq_one_letter_code
_entity_poly.pdbx_strand_id
1 'polypeptide(L)'
;MELITFIEQTLDECKRRLYRTLQGLTPAELTWSPGPEANSITFMVWHVARVEDRWLHRFAQDTTEVWQREGWAQRLGLPEHGTGVGYSAAQVASFPNPDMPAILAYFDAVRQATLTY
;
A
#
# COMPACT_ATOMS: atom_id res chain seq x y z
N MET A 1 -13.81 10.06 24.52
CA MET A 1 -13.55 9.27 23.31
C MET A 1 -12.50 8.25 23.67
N GLU A 2 -12.79 6.97 23.50
CA GLU A 2 -11.85 5.89 23.80
C GLU A 2 -10.69 5.89 22.80
N LEU A 3 -9.50 5.49 23.25
CA LEU A 3 -8.27 5.50 22.45
C LEU A 3 -8.40 4.66 21.18
N ILE A 4 -9.00 3.47 21.29
CA ILE A 4 -9.21 2.57 20.15
C ILE A 4 -10.09 3.24 19.09
N THR A 5 -11.23 3.83 19.50
CA THR A 5 -12.12 4.56 18.59
C THR A 5 -11.42 5.73 17.91
N PHE A 6 -10.57 6.47 18.62
CA PHE A 6 -9.79 7.54 18.01
C PHE A 6 -8.82 7.03 16.93
N ILE A 7 -8.15 5.90 17.18
CA ILE A 7 -7.24 5.26 16.22
C ILE A 7 -8.02 4.78 15.00
N GLU A 8 -9.15 4.08 15.17
CA GLU A 8 -10.01 3.62 14.09
C GLU A 8 -10.49 4.79 13.20
N GLN A 9 -10.96 5.87 13.81
CA GLN A 9 -11.40 7.08 13.10
C GLN A 9 -10.25 7.74 12.33
N THR A 10 -9.05 7.76 12.90
CA THR A 10 -7.85 8.30 12.24
C THR A 10 -7.47 7.45 11.03
N LEU A 11 -7.49 6.12 11.18
CA LEU A 11 -7.26 5.18 10.08
C LEU A 11 -8.30 5.39 8.97
N ASP A 12 -9.59 5.47 9.31
CA ASP A 12 -10.65 5.73 8.35
C ASP A 12 -10.48 7.08 7.61
N GLU A 13 -10.14 8.16 8.32
CA GLU A 13 -9.85 9.44 7.69
C GLU A 13 -8.66 9.36 6.71
N CYS A 14 -7.58 8.67 7.09
CA CYS A 14 -6.45 8.43 6.19
C CYS A 14 -6.89 7.70 4.92
N LYS A 15 -7.70 6.64 5.04
CA LYS A 15 -8.23 5.90 3.89
C LYS A 15 -9.12 6.79 3.01
N ARG A 16 -10.06 7.54 3.61
CA ARG A 16 -10.95 8.44 2.85
C ARG A 16 -10.17 9.54 2.12
N ARG A 17 -9.13 10.10 2.73
CA ARG A 17 -8.24 11.08 2.08
C ARG A 17 -7.50 10.46 0.90
N LEU A 18 -6.90 9.29 1.09
CA LEU A 18 -6.21 8.58 0.02
C LEU A 18 -7.15 8.36 -1.19
N TYR A 19 -8.34 7.80 -0.96
CA TYR A 19 -9.28 7.50 -2.05
C TYR A 19 -9.73 8.76 -2.77
N ARG A 20 -10.02 9.84 -2.04
CA ARG A 20 -10.38 11.14 -2.62
C ARG A 20 -9.23 11.75 -3.44
N THR A 21 -7.98 11.61 -3.01
CA THR A 21 -6.81 12.07 -3.78
C THR A 21 -6.64 11.30 -5.10
N LEU A 22 -7.09 10.05 -5.15
CA LEU A 22 -7.02 9.23 -6.37
C LEU A 22 -8.19 9.44 -7.34
N GLN A 23 -9.27 10.10 -6.90
CA GLN A 23 -10.47 10.31 -7.73
C GLN A 23 -10.15 11.16 -8.96
N GLY A 24 -10.53 10.65 -10.13
CA GLY A 24 -10.40 11.35 -11.41
C GLY A 24 -9.02 11.28 -12.04
N LEU A 25 -8.02 10.66 -11.39
CA LEU A 25 -6.70 10.47 -11.98
C LEU A 25 -6.74 9.42 -13.08
N THR A 26 -6.10 9.74 -14.20
CA THR A 26 -5.90 8.83 -15.33
C THR A 26 -4.77 7.83 -15.05
N PRO A 27 -4.71 6.68 -15.75
CA PRO A 27 -3.60 5.75 -15.63
C PRO A 27 -2.22 6.39 -15.89
N ALA A 28 -2.16 7.38 -16.80
CA ALA A 28 -0.94 8.12 -17.08
C ALA A 28 -0.49 8.97 -15.87
N GLU A 29 -1.42 9.68 -15.22
CA GLU A 29 -1.12 10.49 -14.04
C GLU A 29 -0.73 9.63 -12.83
N LEU A 30 -1.35 8.45 -12.68
CA LEU A 30 -1.03 7.52 -11.58
C LEU A 30 0.41 6.98 -11.67
N THR A 31 0.88 6.74 -12.89
CA THR A 31 2.22 6.18 -13.16
C THR A 31 3.29 7.24 -13.42
N TRP A 32 2.88 8.50 -13.60
CA TRP A 32 3.79 9.61 -13.80
C TRP A 32 4.63 9.89 -12.55
N SER A 33 5.85 10.38 -12.78
CA SER A 33 6.76 10.84 -11.74
C SER A 33 7.45 12.14 -12.19
N PRO A 34 7.63 13.14 -11.30
CA PRO A 34 8.27 14.42 -11.63
C PRO A 34 9.77 14.32 -11.92
N GLY A 35 10.42 13.20 -11.56
CA GLY A 35 11.85 13.00 -11.80
C GLY A 35 12.30 11.58 -11.48
N PRO A 36 13.54 11.20 -11.86
CA PRO A 36 14.04 9.83 -11.72
C PRO A 36 14.16 9.35 -10.26
N GLU A 37 14.23 10.28 -9.31
CA GLU A 37 14.30 9.97 -7.87
C GLU A 37 12.94 10.05 -7.16
N ALA A 38 11.89 10.48 -7.87
CA ALA A 38 10.57 10.60 -7.30
C ALA A 38 9.74 9.34 -7.56
N ASN A 39 8.91 8.99 -6.58
CA ASN A 39 7.99 7.86 -6.69
C ASN A 39 6.74 8.27 -7.47
N SER A 40 6.21 7.34 -8.27
CA SER A 40 4.87 7.49 -8.85
C SER A 40 3.80 7.35 -7.77
N ILE A 41 2.58 7.83 -8.06
CA ILE A 41 1.42 7.66 -7.17
C ILE A 41 1.14 6.16 -6.97
N THR A 42 1.18 5.37 -8.04
CA THR A 42 1.03 3.91 -7.98
C THR A 42 2.01 3.25 -7.02
N PHE A 43 3.30 3.61 -7.09
CA PHE A 43 4.29 3.09 -6.15
C PHE A 43 3.98 3.49 -4.71
N MET A 44 3.62 4.75 -4.47
CA MET A 44 3.33 5.25 -3.12
C MET A 44 2.14 4.53 -2.48
N VAL A 45 1.04 4.33 -3.21
CA VAL A 45 -0.15 3.64 -2.66
C VAL A 45 0.18 2.20 -2.30
N TRP A 46 0.88 1.47 -3.17
CA TRP A 46 1.36 0.12 -2.87
C TRP A 46 2.31 0.10 -1.66
N HIS A 47 3.24 1.03 -1.60
CA HIS A 47 4.22 1.14 -0.52
C HIS A 47 3.55 1.35 0.85
N VAL A 48 2.56 2.24 0.93
CA VAL A 48 1.80 2.48 2.18
C VAL A 48 1.12 1.19 2.65
N ALA A 49 0.44 0.46 1.76
CA ALA A 49 -0.20 -0.82 2.09
C ALA A 49 0.82 -1.86 2.58
N ARG A 50 1.95 -2.01 1.89
CA ARG A 50 3.03 -2.93 2.27
C ARG A 50 3.65 -2.61 3.63
N VAL A 51 3.82 -1.33 3.94
CA VAL A 51 4.39 -0.89 5.21
C VAL A 51 3.41 -1.18 6.35
N GLU A 52 2.13 -0.83 6.21
CA GLU A 52 1.10 -1.15 7.21
C GLU A 52 1.01 -2.66 7.46
N ASP A 53 0.96 -3.46 6.40
CA ASP A 53 0.91 -4.93 6.47
C ASP A 53 2.09 -5.49 7.27
N ARG A 54 3.31 -5.02 6.97
CA ARG A 54 4.53 -5.44 7.67
C ARG A 54 4.55 -5.00 9.12
N TRP A 55 4.15 -3.77 9.43
CA TRP A 55 4.11 -3.28 10.81
C TRP A 55 3.16 -4.08 11.68
N LEU A 56 1.96 -4.32 11.19
CA LEU A 56 0.97 -5.05 11.96
C LEU A 56 1.32 -6.52 12.09
N HIS A 57 1.49 -7.22 10.97
CA HIS A 57 1.61 -8.68 11.02
C HIS A 57 3.00 -9.08 11.47
N ARG A 58 4.07 -8.52 10.88
CA ARG A 58 5.42 -8.96 11.24
C ARG A 58 5.90 -8.40 12.58
N PHE A 59 5.64 -7.12 12.89
CA PHE A 59 6.20 -6.49 14.08
C PHE A 59 5.26 -6.49 15.30
N ALA A 60 3.95 -6.25 15.12
CA ALA A 60 3.02 -6.22 16.26
C ALA A 60 2.48 -7.60 16.64
N GLN A 61 2.23 -8.48 15.65
CA GLN A 61 1.61 -9.80 15.89
C GLN A 61 2.58 -11.00 15.76
N ASP A 62 3.75 -10.83 15.13
CA ASP A 62 4.64 -11.91 14.72
C ASP A 62 3.94 -13.01 13.87
N THR A 63 3.08 -12.58 12.94
CA THR A 63 2.33 -13.42 12.00
C THR A 63 2.73 -13.15 10.55
N THR A 64 2.26 -14.03 9.65
CA THR A 64 2.45 -13.88 8.20
C THR A 64 1.63 -12.69 7.66
N GLU A 65 2.31 -11.79 6.96
CA GLU A 65 1.73 -10.65 6.26
C GLU A 65 0.58 -11.06 5.31
N VAL A 66 -0.44 -10.20 5.17
CA VAL A 66 -1.55 -10.34 4.20
C VAL A 66 -0.98 -10.62 2.82
N TRP A 67 0.06 -9.87 2.45
CA TRP A 67 0.79 -9.98 1.20
C TRP A 67 1.12 -11.42 0.80
N GLN A 68 1.65 -12.19 1.76
CA GLN A 68 2.11 -13.56 1.53
C GLN A 68 0.95 -14.54 1.67
N ARG A 69 0.17 -14.47 2.76
CA ARG A 69 -0.86 -15.48 3.04
C ARG A 69 -2.02 -15.47 2.04
N GLU A 70 -2.28 -14.34 1.38
CA GLU A 70 -3.34 -14.20 0.37
C GLU A 70 -2.81 -14.19 -1.08
N GLY A 71 -1.49 -14.32 -1.27
CA GLY A 71 -0.88 -14.42 -2.59
C GLY A 71 -0.89 -13.12 -3.41
N TRP A 72 -0.84 -11.96 -2.74
CA TRP A 72 -0.89 -10.65 -3.43
C TRP A 72 0.33 -10.38 -4.30
N ALA A 73 1.50 -10.94 -3.95
CA ALA A 73 2.70 -10.90 -4.79
C ALA A 73 2.42 -11.41 -6.20
N GLN A 74 1.83 -12.60 -6.30
CA GLN A 74 1.46 -13.21 -7.58
C GLN A 74 0.36 -12.40 -8.29
N ARG A 75 -0.68 -11.98 -7.56
CA ARG A 75 -1.82 -11.21 -8.13
C ARG A 75 -1.39 -9.88 -8.75
N LEU A 76 -0.38 -9.24 -8.17
CA LEU A 76 0.13 -7.94 -8.61
C LEU A 76 1.42 -8.04 -9.46
N GLY A 77 1.95 -9.25 -9.69
CA GLY A 77 3.19 -9.45 -10.44
C GLY A 77 4.41 -8.79 -9.78
N LEU A 78 4.46 -8.78 -8.45
CA LEU A 78 5.49 -8.12 -7.65
C LEU A 78 6.27 -9.13 -6.80
N PRO A 79 7.50 -8.77 -6.34
CA PRO A 79 8.30 -9.66 -5.51
C PRO A 79 7.58 -10.10 -4.22
N GLU A 80 7.79 -11.35 -3.81
CA GLU A 80 7.20 -11.90 -2.57
C GLU A 80 7.69 -11.20 -1.30
N HIS A 81 8.87 -10.58 -1.36
CA HIS A 81 9.50 -9.93 -0.22
C HIS A 81 9.77 -8.45 -0.48
N GLY A 82 9.83 -7.70 0.63
CA GLY A 82 10.10 -6.28 0.61
C GLY A 82 8.83 -5.43 0.58
N THR A 83 9.02 -4.16 0.88
CA THR A 83 7.95 -3.14 0.95
C THR A 83 8.25 -1.95 0.06
N GLY A 84 9.34 -1.99 -0.73
CA GLY A 84 9.88 -0.83 -1.42
C GLY A 84 10.85 0.02 -0.59
N VAL A 85 10.93 -0.18 0.73
CA VAL A 85 11.96 0.46 1.57
C VAL A 85 13.34 0.04 1.07
N GLY A 86 14.20 1.03 0.82
CA GLY A 86 15.57 0.82 0.33
C GLY A 86 15.68 0.56 -1.17
N TYR A 87 14.59 0.70 -1.94
CA TYR A 87 14.68 0.67 -3.40
C TYR A 87 15.52 1.84 -3.90
N SER A 88 16.42 1.54 -4.84
CA SER A 88 17.15 2.54 -5.63
C SER A 88 16.21 3.20 -6.65
N ALA A 89 16.61 4.37 -7.17
CA ALA A 89 15.91 5.05 -8.26
C ALA A 89 15.65 4.13 -9.48
N ALA A 90 16.62 3.28 -9.82
CA ALA A 90 16.48 2.31 -10.91
C ALA A 90 15.39 1.26 -10.61
N GLN A 91 15.31 0.77 -9.37
CA GLN A 91 14.28 -0.20 -8.97
C GLN A 91 12.87 0.43 -8.95
N VAL A 92 12.75 1.68 -8.52
CA VAL A 92 11.50 2.45 -8.58
C VAL A 92 11.09 2.68 -10.04
N ALA A 93 12.04 3.08 -10.90
CA ALA A 93 11.78 3.29 -12.33
C ALA A 93 11.35 1.99 -13.05
N SER A 94 11.85 0.82 -12.61
CA SER A 94 11.44 -0.49 -13.12
C SER A 94 10.18 -1.06 -12.46
N PHE A 95 9.52 -0.31 -11.56
CA PHE A 95 8.32 -0.81 -10.89
C PHE A 95 7.23 -1.09 -11.94
N PRO A 96 6.60 -2.28 -11.94
CA PRO A 96 5.70 -2.70 -13.00
C PRO A 96 4.38 -1.92 -13.06
N ASN A 97 4.13 -1.04 -12.08
CA ASN A 97 2.92 -0.21 -11.97
C ASN A 97 1.61 -1.01 -12.17
N PRO A 98 1.28 -1.94 -11.23
CA PRO A 98 0.02 -2.68 -11.31
C PRO A 98 -1.19 -1.75 -11.31
N ASP A 99 -2.31 -2.25 -11.84
CA ASP A 99 -3.56 -1.50 -11.88
C ASP A 99 -3.98 -1.00 -10.49
N MET A 100 -4.30 0.29 -10.40
CA MET A 100 -4.66 0.95 -9.14
C MET A 100 -5.83 0.25 -8.42
N PRO A 101 -6.92 -0.20 -9.10
CA PRO A 101 -7.97 -0.97 -8.43
C PRO A 101 -7.46 -2.24 -7.74
N ALA A 102 -6.47 -2.93 -8.30
CA ALA A 102 -5.88 -4.13 -7.70
C ALA A 102 -5.02 -3.79 -6.46
N ILE A 103 -4.27 -2.68 -6.52
CA ILE A 103 -3.53 -2.15 -5.37
C ILE A 103 -4.49 -1.71 -4.26
N LEU A 104 -5.60 -1.06 -4.60
CA LEU A 104 -6.62 -0.64 -3.62
C LEU A 104 -7.32 -1.85 -2.98
N ALA A 105 -7.57 -2.92 -3.74
CA ALA A 105 -8.08 -4.17 -3.17
C ALA A 105 -7.11 -4.77 -2.14
N TYR A 106 -5.81 -4.72 -2.40
CA TYR A 106 -4.79 -5.12 -1.41
C TYR A 106 -4.77 -4.16 -0.20
N PHE A 107 -4.79 -2.86 -0.43
CA PHE A 107 -4.86 -1.85 0.64
C PHE A 107 -6.07 -2.09 1.55
N ASP A 108 -7.23 -2.39 0.97
CA ASP A 108 -8.46 -2.69 1.70
C ASP A 108 -8.35 -3.98 2.52
N ALA A 109 -7.74 -5.03 1.97
CA ALA A 109 -7.50 -6.28 2.69
C ALA A 109 -6.57 -6.06 3.90
N VAL A 110 -5.49 -5.29 3.72
CA VAL A 110 -4.59 -4.91 4.82
C VAL A 110 -5.33 -4.08 5.86
N ARG A 111 -6.07 -3.05 5.44
CA ARG A 111 -6.78 -2.18 6.39
C ARG A 111 -7.84 -2.93 7.18
N GLN A 112 -8.54 -3.86 6.55
CA GLN A 112 -9.50 -4.71 7.25
C GLN A 112 -8.81 -5.59 8.30
N ALA A 113 -7.65 -6.16 7.98
CA ALA A 113 -6.85 -6.92 8.95
C ALA A 113 -6.35 -6.04 10.11
N THR A 114 -5.93 -4.80 9.83
CA THR A 114 -5.55 -3.80 10.84
C THR A 114 -6.68 -3.46 11.80
N LEU A 115 -7.89 -3.24 11.30
CA LEU A 115 -9.04 -2.91 12.14
C LEU A 115 -9.58 -4.11 12.92
N THR A 116 -9.16 -5.33 12.60
CA THR A 116 -9.57 -6.55 13.32
C THR A 116 -8.60 -6.92 14.45
N TYR A 117 -7.40 -6.34 14.46
CA TYR A 117 -6.41 -6.53 15.52
C TYR A 117 -6.76 -5.73 16.78
#